data_AF-A0A381TGB8-F1
#
_entry.id   AF-A0A381TGB8-F1
#
_cell.length_a   1.000
_cell.length_b   1.000
_cell.length_c   1.000
_cell.angle_alpha   90.00
_cell.angle_beta   90.00
_cell.angle_gamma   90.00
#
_symmetry.space_group_name_H-M   'P 1'
#
loop_
_entity.id
_entity.type
_entity.pdbx_description
1 polymer ?
#
loop_
_entity_poly.entity_id
_entity_poly.type
_entity_poly.pdbx_seq_one_letter_code
_entity_poly.pdbx_strand_id
1 'polypeptide(L)'
;MKKFYDHKSPVTGENYRTMLEPRYGGLPTFMRTPLANTLEKLDIALVGVPYDGGVTNRPGARHGPREMRSQSSLIREFHHVTRINPFELARIADVGDVRFSKPFDHQIVNQDIENFFRKIHEAGVLPISAGGDHSITYPIFKGIVADEPIGMVHIDAHTDTWGDLWGSKFHHGSPFRLAVEDGLLDPKRTIQIGIRGGQNFLDGIDFSLNSGMRVVFIEEFTELGVKNIIEEARKVVGEGPTYISFDVDGLDPVYAPGTGTPEVGGITTLEAQQLLRGLDGLDLIGGDVVEVSPPFDHTGNTSLVGVTMMFEILCLLAAQFTDPSKP
;
A
#
# COMPACT_ATOMS: atom_id res chain seq x y z
N MET A 1 -7.90 -8.95 -23.07
CA MET A 1 -6.79 -8.55 -22.16
C MET A 1 -5.42 -8.60 -22.83
N LYS A 2 -4.95 -9.68 -23.47
CA LYS A 2 -3.58 -9.76 -24.04
C LYS A 2 -3.12 -8.54 -24.88
N LYS A 3 -3.98 -8.01 -25.76
CA LYS A 3 -3.69 -6.81 -26.57
C LYS A 3 -3.41 -5.53 -25.78
N PHE A 4 -3.89 -5.43 -24.53
CA PHE A 4 -3.66 -4.25 -23.68
C PHE A 4 -2.18 -4.11 -23.29
N TYR A 5 -1.46 -5.23 -23.22
CA TYR A 5 -0.03 -5.29 -22.86
C TYR A 5 0.89 -5.43 -24.08
N ASP A 6 0.34 -5.40 -25.29
CA ASP A 6 1.11 -5.42 -26.53
C ASP A 6 1.53 -4.00 -26.86
N HIS A 7 2.83 -3.80 -27.06
CA HIS A 7 3.41 -2.51 -27.42
C HIS A 7 3.93 -2.53 -28.84
N LYS A 8 4.02 -1.35 -29.46
CA LYS A 8 4.70 -1.15 -30.73
C LYS A 8 5.81 -0.14 -30.54
N SER A 9 7.04 -0.53 -30.85
CA SER A 9 8.19 0.35 -30.79
C SER A 9 7.97 1.55 -31.70
N PRO A 10 8.06 2.80 -31.20
CA PRO A 10 7.91 3.99 -32.03
C PRO A 10 9.10 4.20 -32.97
N VAL A 11 10.22 3.50 -32.74
CA VAL A 11 11.46 3.61 -33.53
C VAL A 11 11.53 2.52 -34.59
N THR A 12 11.34 1.25 -34.21
CA THR A 12 11.48 0.10 -35.12
C THR A 12 10.15 -0.32 -35.74
N GLY A 13 9.02 0.08 -35.16
CA GLY A 13 7.69 -0.37 -35.56
C GLY A 13 7.40 -1.83 -35.19
N GLU A 14 8.30 -2.51 -34.49
CA GLU A 14 8.13 -3.90 -34.07
C GLU A 14 7.19 -4.00 -32.88
N ASN A 15 6.40 -5.08 -32.85
CA ASN A 15 5.57 -5.39 -31.69
C ASN A 15 6.39 -6.12 -30.64
N TYR A 16 6.21 -5.76 -29.37
CA TYR A 16 6.87 -6.42 -28.25
C TYR A 16 5.95 -6.46 -27.03
N ARG A 17 6.24 -7.37 -26.10
CA ARG A 17 5.60 -7.42 -24.78
C ARG A 17 6.65 -7.18 -23.73
N THR A 18 6.49 -6.15 -22.92
CA THR A 18 7.51 -5.69 -21.98
C THR A 18 7.99 -6.81 -21.04
N MET A 19 7.09 -7.67 -20.57
CA MET A 19 7.44 -8.80 -19.69
C MET A 19 8.26 -9.92 -20.35
N LEU A 20 8.36 -9.95 -21.68
CA LEU A 20 9.20 -10.88 -22.45
C LEU A 20 10.55 -10.28 -22.86
N GLU A 21 10.74 -8.98 -22.65
CA GLU A 21 12.00 -8.27 -22.93
C GLU A 21 12.97 -8.32 -21.73
N PRO A 22 14.29 -8.14 -21.95
CA PRO A 22 15.26 -8.03 -20.87
C PRO A 22 14.85 -7.01 -19.81
N ARG A 23 14.91 -7.40 -18.53
CA ARG A 23 14.33 -6.66 -17.39
C ARG A 23 14.99 -5.32 -17.10
N TYR A 24 16.26 -5.18 -17.44
CA TYR A 24 17.02 -3.95 -17.30
C TYR A 24 16.73 -2.91 -18.40
N GLY A 25 15.93 -3.26 -19.42
CA GLY A 25 15.59 -2.39 -20.54
C GLY A 25 14.18 -1.82 -20.47
N GLY A 26 13.96 -0.73 -21.20
CA GLY A 26 12.68 -0.03 -21.25
C GLY A 26 12.53 1.05 -20.18
N LEU A 27 11.38 1.75 -20.18
CA LEU A 27 11.06 2.74 -19.17
C LEU A 27 10.62 2.05 -17.87
N PRO A 28 11.10 2.48 -16.68
CA PRO A 28 10.74 1.87 -15.41
C PRO A 28 9.37 2.38 -14.93
N THR A 29 8.31 1.69 -15.35
CA THR A 29 6.97 1.78 -14.76
C THR A 29 6.77 0.66 -13.73
N PHE A 30 5.78 0.78 -12.85
CA PHE A 30 5.46 -0.26 -11.88
C PHE A 30 5.18 -1.59 -12.57
N MET A 31 5.98 -2.60 -12.19
CA MET A 31 5.98 -3.96 -12.73
C MET A 31 6.06 -4.00 -14.26
N ARG A 32 6.66 -2.96 -14.86
CA ARG A 32 6.78 -2.76 -16.31
C ARG A 32 5.43 -2.79 -17.05
N THR A 33 4.36 -2.38 -16.37
CA THR A 33 3.02 -2.21 -16.95
C THR A 33 2.99 -1.00 -17.90
N PRO A 34 1.98 -0.90 -18.79
CA PRO A 34 1.82 0.30 -19.61
C PRO A 34 1.68 1.56 -18.75
N LEU A 35 2.28 2.68 -19.20
CA LEU A 35 1.97 3.99 -18.65
C LEU A 35 0.59 4.42 -19.18
N ALA A 36 -0.37 4.64 -18.29
CA ALA A 36 -1.73 5.00 -18.65
C ALA A 36 -1.81 6.39 -19.27
N ASN A 37 -2.59 6.51 -20.35
CA ASN A 37 -2.99 7.81 -20.92
C ASN A 37 -4.41 8.22 -20.52
N THR A 38 -5.18 7.29 -19.95
CA THR A 38 -6.56 7.47 -19.48
C THR A 38 -6.87 6.43 -18.39
N LEU A 39 -7.83 6.74 -17.52
CA LEU A 39 -8.41 5.80 -16.55
C LEU A 39 -9.52 4.94 -17.18
N GLU A 40 -10.06 5.35 -18.33
CA GLU A 40 -11.07 4.57 -19.03
C GLU A 40 -10.57 3.16 -19.28
N LYS A 41 -11.41 2.17 -18.96
CA LYS A 41 -11.11 0.76 -19.22
C LYS A 41 -9.87 0.26 -18.46
N LEU A 42 -9.47 0.90 -17.37
CA LEU A 42 -8.60 0.27 -16.38
C LEU A 42 -9.44 -0.44 -15.34
N ASP A 43 -8.87 -1.48 -14.75
CA ASP A 43 -9.46 -2.22 -13.64
C ASP A 43 -8.69 -1.93 -12.35
N ILE A 44 -7.35 -1.82 -12.44
CA ILE A 44 -6.47 -1.48 -11.32
C ILE A 44 -5.45 -0.41 -11.75
N ALA A 45 -5.27 0.62 -10.93
CA ALA A 45 -4.29 1.68 -11.12
C ALA A 45 -3.12 1.52 -10.14
N LEU A 46 -1.88 1.46 -10.65
CA LEU A 46 -0.67 1.51 -9.83
C LEU A 46 -0.23 2.98 -9.72
N VAL A 47 -0.21 3.51 -8.51
CA VAL A 47 -0.05 4.95 -8.22
C VAL A 47 1.22 5.18 -7.42
N GLY A 48 2.00 6.21 -7.74
CA GLY A 48 3.02 6.72 -6.81
C GLY A 48 2.55 7.96 -6.05
N VAL A 49 2.83 8.03 -4.75
CA VAL A 49 2.56 9.23 -3.93
C VAL A 49 3.87 9.70 -3.28
N PRO A 50 4.73 10.46 -3.99
CA PRO A 50 6.09 10.76 -3.55
C PRO A 50 6.13 11.92 -2.53
N TYR A 51 5.51 11.73 -1.36
CA TYR A 51 5.40 12.73 -0.30
C TYR A 51 5.91 12.18 1.03
N ASP A 52 6.74 12.95 1.73
CA ASP A 52 7.22 12.64 3.08
C ASP A 52 7.18 13.87 4.00
N GLY A 53 6.24 14.79 3.77
CA GLY A 53 6.13 16.00 4.59
C GLY A 53 5.51 15.74 5.97
N GLY A 54 4.88 14.59 6.17
CA GLY A 54 4.33 14.16 7.45
C GLY A 54 5.35 13.47 8.37
N VAL A 55 6.57 13.18 7.90
CA VAL A 55 7.61 12.55 8.73
C VAL A 55 8.06 13.46 9.87
N THR A 56 8.28 12.87 11.04
CA THR A 56 8.71 13.59 12.24
C THR A 56 10.21 13.43 12.55
N ASN A 57 10.88 12.47 11.91
CA ASN A 57 12.27 12.10 12.22
C ASN A 57 13.17 12.00 10.97
N ARG A 58 13.17 10.86 10.27
CA ARG A 58 14.07 10.62 9.12
C ARG A 58 13.30 10.72 7.80
N PRO A 59 13.53 11.74 6.97
CA PRO A 59 12.85 11.89 5.68
C PRO A 59 13.47 10.98 4.61
N GLY A 60 12.87 10.96 3.43
CA GLY A 60 13.40 10.24 2.26
C GLY A 60 12.35 9.40 1.55
N ALA A 61 11.20 9.14 2.19
CA ALA A 61 10.13 8.34 1.60
C ALA A 61 9.54 8.96 0.33
N ARG A 62 9.70 10.28 0.10
CA ARG A 62 9.37 10.92 -1.18
C ARG A 62 10.07 10.29 -2.40
N HIS A 63 11.17 9.56 -2.19
CA HIS A 63 11.90 8.85 -3.24
C HIS A 63 11.43 7.40 -3.44
N GLY A 64 10.67 6.85 -2.49
CA GLY A 64 10.18 5.46 -2.49
C GLY A 64 9.53 5.04 -3.80
N PRO A 65 8.53 5.77 -4.33
CA PRO A 65 7.81 5.35 -5.54
C PRO A 65 8.73 5.20 -6.76
N ARG A 66 9.82 6.00 -6.84
CA ARG A 66 10.76 5.92 -7.96
C ARG A 66 11.63 4.67 -7.88
N GLU A 67 12.20 4.37 -6.71
CA GLU A 67 13.03 3.18 -6.53
C GLU A 67 12.20 1.89 -6.56
N MET A 68 10.98 1.94 -6.05
CA MET A 68 10.02 0.84 -6.22
C MET A 68 9.73 0.58 -7.70
N ARG A 69 9.45 1.59 -8.54
CA ARG A 69 9.33 1.36 -10.00
C ARG A 69 10.57 0.70 -10.59
N SER A 70 11.77 1.15 -10.23
CA SER A 70 13.03 0.55 -10.67
C SER A 70 13.13 -0.93 -10.30
N GLN A 71 12.99 -1.26 -9.01
CA GLN A 71 13.12 -2.63 -8.50
C GLN A 71 11.98 -3.55 -8.95
N SER A 72 10.80 -3.00 -9.26
CA SER A 72 9.66 -3.77 -9.76
C SER A 72 9.94 -4.50 -11.08
N SER A 73 11.00 -4.12 -11.80
CA SER A 73 11.48 -4.83 -12.99
C SER A 73 11.85 -6.31 -12.73
N LEU A 74 12.10 -6.68 -11.46
CA LEU A 74 12.38 -8.05 -11.04
C LEU A 74 11.12 -8.91 -10.86
N ILE A 75 9.93 -8.31 -10.74
CA ILE A 75 8.65 -8.99 -10.56
C ILE A 75 8.22 -9.73 -11.84
N ARG A 76 7.71 -10.95 -11.70
CA ARG A 76 7.24 -11.79 -12.81
C ARG A 76 5.71 -11.83 -12.85
N GLU A 77 5.14 -12.34 -13.94
CA GLU A 77 3.68 -12.36 -14.13
C GLU A 77 2.95 -13.35 -13.22
N PHE A 78 3.48 -14.56 -13.04
CA PHE A 78 2.80 -15.59 -12.27
C PHE A 78 3.23 -15.58 -10.81
N HIS A 79 2.25 -15.54 -9.91
CA HIS A 79 2.45 -15.87 -8.51
C HIS A 79 2.59 -17.40 -8.36
N HIS A 80 3.73 -17.87 -7.85
CA HIS A 80 4.11 -19.28 -7.89
C HIS A 80 3.28 -20.21 -6.99
N VAL A 81 2.70 -19.69 -5.90
CA VAL A 81 1.86 -20.48 -4.97
C VAL A 81 0.40 -20.51 -5.46
N THR A 82 -0.24 -19.34 -5.50
CA THR A 82 -1.64 -19.16 -5.91
C THR A 82 -1.89 -19.41 -7.40
N ARG A 83 -0.83 -19.42 -8.23
CA ARG A 83 -0.89 -19.54 -9.71
C ARG A 83 -1.61 -18.39 -10.42
N ILE A 84 -1.95 -17.33 -9.70
CA ILE A 84 -2.57 -16.12 -10.25
C ILE A 84 -1.58 -15.40 -11.16
N ASN A 85 -2.07 -14.94 -12.30
CA ASN A 85 -1.41 -13.95 -13.14
C ASN A 85 -2.32 -12.71 -13.20
N PRO A 86 -2.03 -11.64 -12.43
CA PRO A 86 -2.94 -10.50 -12.34
C PRO A 86 -3.14 -9.81 -13.69
N PHE A 87 -2.14 -9.84 -14.58
CA PHE A 87 -2.17 -9.25 -15.92
C PHE A 87 -3.03 -10.04 -16.93
N GLU A 88 -3.46 -11.26 -16.58
CA GLU A 88 -4.46 -12.00 -17.36
C GLU A 88 -5.89 -11.78 -16.86
N LEU A 89 -6.05 -11.26 -15.64
CA LEU A 89 -7.34 -11.09 -14.96
C LEU A 89 -7.87 -9.66 -15.02
N ALA A 90 -6.97 -8.66 -15.01
CA ALA A 90 -7.31 -7.25 -14.93
C ALA A 90 -6.45 -6.42 -15.88
N ARG A 91 -6.99 -5.28 -16.33
CA ARG A 91 -6.26 -4.22 -17.07
C ARG A 91 -5.59 -3.31 -16.05
N ILE A 92 -4.31 -3.56 -15.85
CA ILE A 92 -3.46 -2.92 -14.84
C ILE A 92 -2.47 -1.98 -15.53
N ALA A 93 -2.42 -0.72 -15.11
CA ALA A 93 -1.46 0.26 -15.62
C ALA A 93 -0.88 1.14 -14.52
N ASP A 94 0.35 1.61 -14.74
CA ASP A 94 0.96 2.68 -13.96
C ASP A 94 0.33 4.01 -14.40
N VAL A 95 -0.27 4.73 -13.46
CA VAL A 95 -0.93 6.03 -13.74
C VAL A 95 -0.04 7.22 -13.39
N GLY A 96 1.23 6.97 -13.07
CA GLY A 96 2.19 7.97 -12.67
C GLY A 96 2.06 8.37 -11.20
N ASP A 97 2.49 9.60 -10.91
CA ASP A 97 2.54 10.12 -9.54
C ASP A 97 1.48 11.21 -9.31
N VAL A 98 1.01 11.30 -8.07
CA VAL A 98 0.26 12.47 -7.60
C VAL A 98 1.14 13.71 -7.74
N ARG A 99 0.57 14.78 -8.32
CA ARG A 99 1.26 16.07 -8.47
C ARG A 99 0.81 17.03 -7.38
N PHE A 100 1.77 17.56 -6.62
CA PHE A 100 1.49 18.53 -5.56
C PHE A 100 1.55 19.96 -6.10
N SER A 101 0.46 20.69 -5.92
CA SER A 101 0.33 22.09 -6.33
C SER A 101 1.12 23.02 -5.41
N LYS A 102 1.17 22.72 -4.11
CA LYS A 102 1.98 23.43 -3.10
C LYS A 102 2.66 22.44 -2.16
N PRO A 103 3.83 21.87 -2.51
CA PRO A 103 4.46 20.78 -1.77
C PRO A 103 4.90 21.10 -0.33
N PHE A 104 4.93 22.38 0.06
CA PHE A 104 5.25 22.83 1.43
C PHE A 104 4.02 23.14 2.29
N ASP A 105 2.81 22.97 1.74
CA ASP A 105 1.54 23.20 2.44
C ASP A 105 0.83 21.86 2.59
N HIS A 106 0.87 21.29 3.80
CA HIS A 106 0.41 19.93 4.06
C HIS A 106 -1.09 19.78 3.80
N GLN A 107 -1.88 20.81 4.10
CA GLN A 107 -3.32 20.81 3.86
C GLN A 107 -3.62 20.77 2.36
N ILE A 108 -2.88 21.52 1.56
CA ILE A 108 -3.05 21.53 0.10
C ILE A 108 -2.56 20.21 -0.51
N VAL A 109 -1.45 19.65 -0.04
CA VAL A 109 -0.98 18.32 -0.47
C VAL A 109 -2.04 17.25 -0.19
N ASN A 110 -2.64 17.26 1.00
CA ASN A 110 -3.74 16.35 1.34
C ASN A 110 -4.91 16.49 0.35
N GLN A 111 -5.30 17.72 0.00
CA GLN A 111 -6.36 17.97 -0.98
C GLN A 111 -5.98 17.50 -2.40
N ASP A 112 -4.72 17.65 -2.80
CA ASP A 112 -4.22 17.19 -4.09
C ASP A 112 -4.26 15.65 -4.20
N ILE A 113 -3.85 14.95 -3.14
CA ILE A 113 -3.94 13.48 -3.05
C ILE A 113 -5.41 13.04 -3.10
N GLU A 114 -6.27 13.61 -2.24
CA GLU A 114 -7.70 13.33 -2.23
C GLU A 114 -8.35 13.50 -3.60
N ASN A 115 -8.08 14.62 -4.29
CA ASN A 115 -8.65 14.90 -5.60
C ASN A 115 -8.14 13.93 -6.68
N PHE A 116 -6.91 13.46 -6.56
CA PHE A 116 -6.35 12.48 -7.48
C PHE A 116 -7.04 11.11 -7.32
N PHE A 117 -7.16 10.64 -6.09
CA PHE A 117 -7.79 9.35 -5.79
C PHE A 117 -9.31 9.37 -6.01
N ARG A 118 -9.97 10.51 -5.81
CA ARG A 118 -11.38 10.69 -6.19
C ARG A 118 -11.63 10.40 -7.67
N LYS A 119 -10.76 10.88 -8.56
CA LYS A 119 -10.90 10.61 -10.00
C LYS A 119 -10.69 9.14 -10.35
N ILE A 120 -9.83 8.44 -9.62
CA ILE A 120 -9.62 6.99 -9.76
C ILE A 120 -10.89 6.25 -9.32
N HIS A 121 -11.43 6.61 -8.16
CA HIS A 121 -12.66 6.04 -7.62
C HIS A 121 -13.87 6.29 -8.54
N GLU A 122 -14.09 7.53 -9.00
CA GLU A 122 -15.16 7.91 -9.93
C GLU A 122 -15.09 7.15 -11.28
N ALA A 123 -13.89 6.68 -11.66
CA ALA A 123 -13.70 5.86 -12.85
C ALA A 123 -13.98 4.37 -12.63
N GLY A 124 -14.30 3.96 -11.39
CA GLY A 124 -14.50 2.56 -11.01
C GLY A 124 -13.22 1.73 -11.00
N VAL A 125 -12.06 2.36 -10.78
CA VAL A 125 -10.74 1.72 -10.82
C VAL A 125 -10.23 1.51 -9.41
N LEU A 126 -9.69 0.33 -9.10
CA LEU A 126 -9.11 0.05 -7.79
C LEU A 126 -7.65 0.57 -7.70
N PRO A 127 -7.27 1.36 -6.69
CA PRO A 127 -5.90 1.82 -6.55
C PRO A 127 -5.00 0.86 -5.78
N ILE A 128 -3.75 0.73 -6.21
CA ILE A 128 -2.63 0.25 -5.39
C ILE A 128 -1.55 1.32 -5.38
N SER A 129 -1.22 1.83 -4.21
CA SER A 129 -0.30 2.95 -4.07
C SER A 129 1.06 2.51 -3.54
N ALA A 130 2.12 3.02 -4.16
CA ALA A 130 3.45 3.06 -3.58
C ALA A 130 3.63 4.44 -2.97
N GLY A 131 3.82 4.49 -1.66
CA GLY A 131 3.85 5.72 -0.89
C GLY A 131 5.24 6.31 -0.69
N GLY A 132 5.21 7.56 -0.24
CA GLY A 132 6.19 8.06 0.70
C GLY A 132 5.75 7.73 2.13
N ASP A 133 5.64 8.72 3.01
CA ASP A 133 5.31 8.45 4.42
C ASP A 133 3.84 8.03 4.62
N HIS A 134 3.51 7.46 5.79
CA HIS A 134 2.18 6.91 6.06
C HIS A 134 1.05 7.96 6.10
N SER A 135 1.37 9.26 6.17
CA SER A 135 0.35 10.31 6.20
C SER A 135 -0.48 10.39 4.91
N ILE A 136 0.01 9.80 3.81
CA ILE A 136 -0.69 9.79 2.52
C ILE A 136 -1.98 8.96 2.54
N THR A 137 -2.12 8.00 3.47
CA THR A 137 -3.23 7.04 3.45
C THR A 137 -4.55 7.71 3.84
N TYR A 138 -4.50 8.70 4.75
CA TYR A 138 -5.68 9.48 5.12
C TYR A 138 -6.33 10.22 3.93
N PRO A 139 -5.62 11.05 3.13
CA PRO A 139 -6.22 11.67 1.96
C PRO A 139 -6.55 10.67 0.84
N ILE A 140 -5.89 9.50 0.76
CA ILE A 140 -6.35 8.41 -0.13
C ILE A 140 -7.76 7.98 0.27
N PHE A 141 -8.01 7.72 1.57
CA PHE A 141 -9.34 7.33 2.07
C PHE A 141 -10.39 8.39 1.77
N LYS A 142 -10.08 9.68 1.94
CA LYS A 142 -10.99 10.78 1.55
C LYS A 142 -11.35 10.79 0.06
N GLY A 143 -10.49 10.21 -0.78
CA GLY A 143 -10.72 10.09 -2.22
C GLY A 143 -11.56 8.87 -2.61
N ILE A 144 -11.43 7.75 -1.89
CA ILE A 144 -11.99 6.45 -2.32
C ILE A 144 -13.16 5.95 -1.48
N VAL A 145 -13.35 6.46 -0.26
CA VAL A 145 -14.46 6.10 0.62
C VAL A 145 -15.63 7.04 0.34
N ALA A 146 -16.78 6.48 -0.06
CA ALA A 146 -17.96 7.24 -0.47
C ALA A 146 -19.12 7.13 0.54
N ASP A 147 -19.68 5.92 0.70
CA ASP A 147 -20.96 5.74 1.38
C ASP A 147 -20.81 5.35 2.86
N GLU A 148 -19.99 4.33 3.14
CA GLU A 148 -19.86 3.72 4.47
C GLU A 148 -18.39 3.55 4.84
N PRO A 149 -18.04 3.61 6.14
CA PRO A 149 -16.68 3.38 6.61
C PRO A 149 -16.20 1.98 6.25
N ILE A 150 -14.94 1.89 5.84
CA ILE A 150 -14.33 0.65 5.37
C ILE A 150 -13.64 -0.10 6.51
N GLY A 151 -13.35 -1.39 6.31
CA GLY A 151 -12.42 -2.13 7.16
C GLY A 151 -10.97 -1.97 6.72
N MET A 152 -10.02 -2.37 7.57
CA MET A 152 -8.60 -2.32 7.23
C MET A 152 -7.79 -3.46 7.87
N VAL A 153 -6.88 -4.02 7.08
CA VAL A 153 -5.72 -4.78 7.59
C VAL A 153 -4.49 -3.89 7.49
N HIS A 154 -3.94 -3.52 8.63
CA HIS A 154 -2.79 -2.62 8.77
C HIS A 154 -1.60 -3.41 9.34
N ILE A 155 -0.49 -3.43 8.60
CA ILE A 155 0.73 -4.14 8.99
C ILE A 155 1.82 -3.11 9.20
N ASP A 156 2.31 -2.98 10.44
CA ASP A 156 3.10 -1.82 10.87
C ASP A 156 3.78 -2.10 12.22
N ALA A 157 4.84 -1.35 12.54
CA ALA A 157 5.40 -1.30 13.89
C ALA A 157 4.63 -0.34 14.82
N HIS A 158 3.86 0.61 14.26
CA HIS A 158 3.20 1.71 14.94
C HIS A 158 1.69 1.69 14.67
N THR A 159 0.91 2.27 15.60
CA THR A 159 -0.55 2.30 15.43
C THR A 159 -1.02 3.45 14.54
N ASP A 160 -0.19 4.45 14.30
CA ASP A 160 -0.52 5.58 13.41
C ASP A 160 -1.86 6.28 13.71
N THR A 161 -2.13 6.38 15.01
CA THR A 161 -3.36 6.89 15.62
C THR A 161 -3.11 7.97 16.68
N TRP A 162 -1.95 8.62 16.67
CA TRP A 162 -1.68 9.79 17.51
C TRP A 162 -2.58 10.97 17.12
N GLY A 163 -2.88 11.81 18.11
CA GLY A 163 -3.49 13.13 17.90
C GLY A 163 -2.50 14.16 17.32
N ASP A 164 -2.87 15.44 17.40
CA ASP A 164 -2.03 16.54 16.91
C ASP A 164 -0.65 16.56 17.58
N LEU A 165 0.39 16.69 16.74
CA LEU A 165 1.77 16.82 17.17
C LEU A 165 2.37 18.12 16.62
N TRP A 166 2.92 18.94 17.53
CA TRP A 166 3.60 20.20 17.20
C TRP A 166 2.78 21.17 16.33
N GLY A 167 1.45 21.17 16.48
CA GLY A 167 0.55 22.09 15.79
C GLY A 167 0.14 21.64 14.39
N SER A 168 0.38 20.37 14.05
CA SER A 168 -0.14 19.74 12.85
C SER A 168 -0.75 18.39 13.19
N LYS A 169 -1.94 18.13 12.64
CA LYS A 169 -2.54 16.80 12.61
C LYS A 169 -2.14 16.00 11.38
N PHE A 170 -1.43 16.58 10.40
CA PHE A 170 -1.00 15.88 9.19
C PHE A 170 0.45 15.43 9.36
N HIS A 171 0.62 14.33 10.08
CA HIS A 171 1.90 13.63 10.22
C HIS A 171 1.70 12.12 10.10
N HIS A 172 2.78 11.39 9.80
CA HIS A 172 2.70 9.97 9.49
C HIS A 172 2.16 9.11 10.65
N GLY A 173 2.32 9.52 11.91
CA GLY A 173 1.73 8.82 13.06
C GLY A 173 0.23 9.09 13.36
N SER A 174 -0.53 9.76 12.49
CA SER A 174 -1.95 10.12 12.73
C SER A 174 -3.02 9.67 11.70
N PRO A 175 -2.69 9.12 10.52
CA PRO A 175 -3.64 8.99 9.42
C PRO A 175 -4.90 8.20 9.79
N PHE A 176 -4.76 7.17 10.62
CA PHE A 176 -5.88 6.29 10.97
C PHE A 176 -6.77 6.84 12.07
N ARG A 177 -6.23 7.67 12.96
CA ARG A 177 -7.06 8.46 13.88
C ARG A 177 -7.93 9.43 13.10
N LEU A 178 -7.33 10.18 12.17
CA LEU A 178 -8.07 11.10 11.31
C LEU A 178 -9.14 10.37 10.47
N ALA A 179 -8.81 9.20 9.93
CA ALA A 179 -9.76 8.41 9.16
C ALA A 179 -10.97 7.94 10.00
N VAL A 180 -10.76 7.55 11.25
CA VAL A 180 -11.86 7.19 12.18
C VAL A 180 -12.68 8.43 12.55
N GLU A 181 -12.02 9.54 12.88
CA GLU A 181 -12.69 10.79 13.27
C GLU A 181 -13.54 11.38 12.12
N ASP A 182 -13.10 11.24 10.88
CA ASP A 182 -13.85 11.65 9.68
C ASP A 182 -14.88 10.61 9.19
N GLY A 183 -15.03 9.48 9.90
CA GLY A 183 -16.01 8.44 9.57
C GLY A 183 -15.68 7.64 8.30
N LEU A 184 -14.40 7.61 7.89
CA LEU A 184 -13.93 6.91 6.69
C LEU A 184 -13.51 5.46 7.00
N LEU A 185 -13.05 5.21 8.23
CA LEU A 185 -12.56 3.92 8.69
C LEU A 185 -13.40 3.43 9.88
N ASP A 186 -13.89 2.19 9.82
CA ASP A 186 -14.58 1.56 10.95
C ASP A 186 -13.53 0.94 11.89
N PRO A 187 -13.35 1.48 13.11
CA PRO A 187 -12.35 0.95 14.03
C PRO A 187 -12.65 -0.51 14.42
N LYS A 188 -13.92 -0.95 14.44
CA LYS A 188 -14.27 -2.34 14.80
C LYS A 188 -13.98 -3.35 13.69
N ARG A 189 -13.76 -2.86 12.47
CA ARG A 189 -13.32 -3.63 11.30
C ARG A 189 -11.87 -3.33 10.95
N THR A 190 -11.09 -2.84 11.91
CA THR A 190 -9.66 -2.53 11.74
C THR A 190 -8.82 -3.44 12.62
N ILE A 191 -7.83 -4.09 12.01
CA ILE A 191 -6.79 -4.85 12.70
C ILE A 191 -5.41 -4.27 12.38
N GLN A 192 -4.60 -4.06 13.41
CA GLN A 192 -3.23 -3.55 13.33
C GLN A 192 -2.28 -4.64 13.79
N ILE A 193 -1.27 -4.98 12.99
CA ILE A 193 -0.47 -6.19 13.16
C ILE A 193 1.02 -5.85 13.15
N GLY A 194 1.72 -6.20 14.24
CA GLY A 194 3.17 -6.03 14.36
C GLY A 194 3.61 -4.90 15.29
N ILE A 195 2.64 -4.32 16.01
CA ILE A 195 2.85 -3.15 16.88
C ILE A 195 3.91 -3.46 17.94
N ARG A 196 4.92 -2.59 18.05
CA ARG A 196 6.05 -2.76 18.99
C ARG A 196 6.78 -1.44 19.23
N GLY A 197 7.92 -1.51 19.90
CA GLY A 197 8.80 -0.36 20.12
C GLY A 197 8.43 0.44 21.37
N GLY A 198 9.37 1.26 21.82
CA GLY A 198 9.20 2.12 23.00
C GLY A 198 8.29 3.30 22.71
N GLN A 199 7.35 3.59 23.60
CA GLN A 199 6.40 4.71 23.45
C GLN A 199 6.74 5.84 24.42
N ASN A 200 6.79 7.08 23.93
CA ASN A 200 6.90 8.27 24.78
C ASN A 200 5.56 8.63 25.46
N PHE A 201 4.45 8.24 24.82
CA PHE A 201 3.09 8.42 25.30
C PHE A 201 2.21 7.34 24.68
N LEU A 202 1.13 6.96 25.39
CA LEU A 202 0.24 5.87 24.98
C LEU A 202 -0.93 6.31 24.11
N ASP A 203 -1.06 7.60 23.78
CA ASP A 203 -2.24 8.18 23.10
C ASP A 203 -2.73 7.37 21.89
N GLY A 204 -1.83 6.92 21.01
CA GLY A 204 -2.21 6.15 19.82
C GLY A 204 -2.68 4.73 20.16
N ILE A 205 -1.95 4.03 21.03
CA ILE A 205 -2.35 2.69 21.49
C ILE A 205 -3.71 2.78 22.21
N ASP A 206 -3.86 3.74 23.12
CA ASP A 206 -5.10 3.96 23.87
C ASP A 206 -6.25 4.33 22.94
N PHE A 207 -6.04 5.20 21.95
CA PHE A 207 -7.06 5.53 20.95
C PHE A 207 -7.50 4.28 20.17
N SER A 208 -6.54 3.49 19.70
CA SER A 208 -6.83 2.28 18.90
C SER A 208 -7.65 1.28 19.71
N LEU A 209 -7.22 0.99 20.94
CA LEU A 209 -7.95 0.09 21.84
C LEU A 209 -9.33 0.62 22.23
N ASN A 210 -9.43 1.90 22.61
CA ASN A 210 -10.68 2.50 23.09
C ASN A 210 -11.71 2.72 21.97
N SER A 211 -11.27 2.95 20.74
CA SER A 211 -12.15 3.05 19.57
C SER A 211 -12.67 1.68 19.10
N GLY A 212 -12.01 0.59 19.51
CA GLY A 212 -12.41 -0.78 19.22
C GLY A 212 -11.59 -1.47 18.13
N MET A 213 -10.43 -0.92 17.74
CA MET A 213 -9.48 -1.59 16.85
C MET A 213 -8.89 -2.83 17.50
N ARG A 214 -8.62 -3.84 16.67
CA ARG A 214 -7.87 -5.02 17.09
C ARG A 214 -6.37 -4.75 16.95
N VAL A 215 -5.71 -4.47 18.06
CA VAL A 215 -4.24 -4.27 18.10
C VAL A 215 -3.56 -5.59 18.40
N VAL A 216 -2.75 -6.11 17.46
CA VAL A 216 -1.90 -7.30 17.61
C VAL A 216 -0.47 -6.83 17.79
N PHE A 217 0.02 -6.88 19.02
CA PHE A 217 1.41 -6.61 19.34
C PHE A 217 2.31 -7.72 18.80
N ILE A 218 3.60 -7.42 18.58
CA ILE A 218 4.54 -8.39 18.00
C ILE A 218 4.73 -9.63 18.87
N GLU A 219 4.59 -9.51 20.19
CA GLU A 219 4.64 -10.64 21.12
C GLU A 219 3.46 -11.59 20.90
N GLU A 220 2.26 -11.04 20.73
CA GLU A 220 1.06 -11.82 20.43
C GLU A 220 1.14 -12.45 19.03
N PHE A 221 1.62 -11.72 18.04
CA PHE A 221 1.87 -12.25 16.70
C PHE A 221 2.79 -13.47 16.75
N THR A 222 3.87 -13.39 17.54
CA THR A 222 4.83 -14.48 17.72
C THR A 222 4.23 -15.68 18.44
N GLU A 223 3.42 -15.45 19.47
CA GLU A 223 2.77 -16.52 20.24
C GLU A 223 1.69 -17.26 19.43
N LEU A 224 0.84 -16.51 18.72
CA LEU A 224 -0.26 -17.07 17.94
C LEU A 224 0.23 -17.66 16.60
N GLY A 225 1.25 -17.06 16.01
CA GLY A 225 1.79 -17.41 14.70
C GLY A 225 0.89 -16.97 13.53
N VAL A 226 1.50 -16.83 12.35
CA VAL A 226 0.89 -16.22 11.16
C VAL A 226 -0.48 -16.79 10.80
N LYS A 227 -0.67 -18.12 10.91
CA LYS A 227 -1.93 -18.76 10.56
C LYS A 227 -3.11 -18.25 11.40
N ASN A 228 -2.94 -18.15 12.71
CA ASN A 228 -3.99 -17.70 13.61
C ASN A 228 -4.23 -16.19 13.48
N ILE A 229 -3.18 -15.42 13.18
CA ILE A 229 -3.31 -14.00 12.87
C ILE A 229 -4.09 -13.77 11.58
N ILE A 230 -3.90 -14.59 10.54
CA ILE A 230 -4.74 -14.56 9.33
C ILE A 230 -6.21 -14.81 9.69
N GLU A 231 -6.50 -15.86 10.48
CA GLU A 231 -7.87 -16.19 10.89
C GLU A 231 -8.54 -15.04 11.67
N GLU A 232 -7.81 -14.42 12.61
CA GLU A 232 -8.28 -13.25 13.36
C GLU A 232 -8.47 -12.03 12.46
N ALA A 233 -7.53 -11.74 11.56
CA ALA A 233 -7.63 -10.61 10.62
C ALA A 233 -8.90 -10.72 9.77
N ARG A 234 -9.16 -11.89 9.19
CA ARG A 234 -10.39 -12.17 8.41
C ARG A 234 -11.65 -12.02 9.25
N LYS A 235 -11.63 -12.46 10.50
CA LYS A 235 -12.78 -12.33 11.42
C LYS A 235 -13.08 -10.87 11.76
N VAL A 236 -12.05 -10.06 12.00
CA VAL A 236 -12.20 -8.62 12.31
C VAL A 236 -12.73 -7.87 11.10
N VAL A 237 -12.11 -8.05 9.93
CA VAL A 237 -12.50 -7.33 8.71
C VAL A 237 -13.71 -7.95 8.02
N GLY A 238 -14.19 -9.13 8.39
CA GLY A 238 -15.42 -9.74 7.87
C GLY A 238 -15.55 -9.72 6.34
N GLU A 239 -16.78 -9.52 5.85
CA GLU A 239 -17.12 -9.60 4.41
C GLU A 239 -17.27 -8.23 3.71
N GLY A 240 -17.18 -7.13 4.46
CA GLY A 240 -17.36 -5.79 3.90
C GLY A 240 -16.11 -5.25 3.18
N PRO A 241 -16.24 -4.09 2.51
CA PRO A 241 -15.13 -3.39 1.88
C PRO A 241 -13.95 -3.23 2.83
N THR A 242 -12.75 -3.60 2.38
CA THR A 242 -11.54 -3.66 3.18
C THR A 242 -10.34 -3.11 2.40
N TYR A 243 -9.49 -2.35 3.08
CA TYR A 243 -8.22 -1.85 2.54
C TYR A 243 -7.02 -2.54 3.19
N ILE A 244 -5.94 -2.74 2.45
CA ILE A 244 -4.68 -3.26 2.99
C ILE A 244 -3.66 -2.12 3.00
N SER A 245 -3.17 -1.75 4.18
CA SER A 245 -2.09 -0.78 4.31
C SER A 245 -0.86 -1.47 4.90
N PHE A 246 0.23 -1.46 4.15
CA PHE A 246 1.47 -2.16 4.51
C PHE A 246 2.60 -1.15 4.71
N ASP A 247 2.99 -0.94 5.95
CA ASP A 247 4.21 -0.22 6.29
C ASP A 247 5.41 -1.18 6.27
N VAL A 248 6.46 -0.80 5.55
CA VAL A 248 7.68 -1.62 5.50
C VAL A 248 8.42 -1.67 6.83
N ASP A 249 8.19 -0.73 7.76
CA ASP A 249 8.76 -0.76 9.10
C ASP A 249 8.09 -1.78 10.05
N GLY A 250 6.91 -2.32 9.66
CA GLY A 250 6.34 -3.51 10.30
C GLY A 250 7.27 -4.73 10.21
N LEU A 251 8.14 -4.76 9.20
CA LEU A 251 9.19 -5.76 9.06
C LEU A 251 10.40 -5.44 9.94
N ASP A 252 11.14 -6.48 10.32
CA ASP A 252 12.41 -6.27 11.00
C ASP A 252 13.41 -5.47 10.10
N PRO A 253 14.20 -4.53 10.65
CA PRO A 253 15.19 -3.76 9.90
C PRO A 253 16.24 -4.61 9.17
N VAL A 254 16.45 -5.88 9.51
CA VAL A 254 17.29 -6.79 8.71
C VAL A 254 16.70 -7.03 7.30
N TYR A 255 15.39 -6.88 7.14
CA TYR A 255 14.70 -7.02 5.86
C TYR A 255 14.36 -5.67 5.21
N ALA A 256 13.98 -4.68 6.02
CA ALA A 256 13.58 -3.35 5.55
C ALA A 256 14.41 -2.21 6.20
N PRO A 257 15.73 -2.14 5.99
CA PRO A 257 16.58 -1.12 6.62
C PRO A 257 16.26 0.31 6.16
N GLY A 258 15.78 0.45 4.92
CA GLY A 258 15.40 1.70 4.29
C GLY A 258 14.01 2.21 4.64
N THR A 259 13.79 2.60 5.90
CA THR A 259 12.53 3.20 6.38
C THR A 259 12.79 4.41 7.30
N GLY A 260 11.79 5.24 7.61
CA GLY A 260 11.89 6.40 8.50
C GLY A 260 12.07 6.02 9.98
N THR A 261 11.34 5.03 10.47
CA THR A 261 11.14 4.71 11.91
C THR A 261 11.34 3.22 12.19
N PRO A 262 12.58 2.70 12.22
CA PRO A 262 12.83 1.28 12.27
C PRO A 262 12.72 0.77 13.72
N GLU A 263 11.89 -0.24 13.94
CA GLU A 263 11.81 -0.93 15.23
C GLU A 263 12.33 -2.36 15.11
N VAL A 264 13.31 -2.76 15.92
CA VAL A 264 13.89 -4.12 15.86
C VAL A 264 12.92 -5.19 16.39
N GLY A 265 13.16 -6.46 16.06
CA GLY A 265 12.34 -7.58 16.49
C GLY A 265 11.02 -7.70 15.71
N GLY A 266 11.02 -7.31 14.43
CA GLY A 266 9.82 -7.23 13.60
C GLY A 266 9.45 -8.50 12.84
N ILE A 267 8.39 -8.40 12.03
CA ILE A 267 7.89 -9.49 11.19
C ILE A 267 8.93 -9.83 10.11
N THR A 268 9.08 -11.10 9.76
CA THR A 268 9.93 -11.49 8.63
C THR A 268 9.23 -11.29 7.29
N THR A 269 10.00 -11.12 6.21
CA THR A 269 9.43 -11.02 4.85
C THR A 269 8.60 -12.25 4.46
N LEU A 270 9.00 -13.44 4.93
CA LEU A 270 8.25 -14.68 4.67
C LEU A 270 6.88 -14.67 5.36
N GLU A 271 6.83 -14.25 6.62
CA GLU A 271 5.59 -14.15 7.39
C GLU A 271 4.66 -13.09 6.81
N ALA A 272 5.19 -11.93 6.38
CA ALA A 272 4.41 -10.90 5.70
C ALA A 272 3.79 -11.41 4.39
N GLN A 273 4.54 -12.14 3.57
CA GLN A 273 3.98 -12.77 2.36
C GLN A 273 2.90 -13.80 2.70
N GLN A 274 3.10 -14.61 3.75
CA GLN A 274 2.09 -15.58 4.20
C GLN A 274 0.82 -14.86 4.69
N LEU A 275 0.97 -13.80 5.47
CA LEU A 275 -0.11 -12.98 5.99
C LEU A 275 -0.95 -12.40 4.84
N LEU A 276 -0.32 -11.70 3.90
CA LEU A 276 -0.99 -11.13 2.72
C LEU A 276 -1.74 -12.20 1.92
N ARG A 277 -1.08 -13.32 1.59
CA ARG A 277 -1.73 -14.42 0.85
C ARG A 277 -2.94 -15.01 1.58
N GLY A 278 -2.94 -14.99 2.92
CA GLY A 278 -4.05 -15.44 3.75
C GLY A 278 -5.31 -14.55 3.67
N LEU A 279 -5.18 -13.36 3.09
CA LEU A 279 -6.27 -12.40 2.90
C LEU A 279 -7.04 -12.63 1.60
N ASP A 280 -6.76 -13.72 0.86
CA ASP A 280 -7.46 -14.06 -0.38
C ASP A 280 -8.98 -14.18 -0.18
N GLY A 281 -9.75 -13.66 -1.14
CA GLY A 281 -11.22 -13.65 -1.09
C GLY A 281 -11.86 -12.56 -0.22
N LEU A 282 -11.09 -11.66 0.42
CA LEU A 282 -11.66 -10.45 1.01
C LEU A 282 -12.19 -9.49 -0.07
N ASP A 283 -13.14 -8.63 0.30
CA ASP A 283 -13.64 -7.55 -0.55
C ASP A 283 -12.69 -6.35 -0.54
N LEU A 284 -11.63 -6.43 -1.34
CA LEU A 284 -10.55 -5.45 -1.32
C LEU A 284 -10.84 -4.27 -2.25
N ILE A 285 -10.85 -3.06 -1.70
CA ILE A 285 -11.11 -1.82 -2.45
C ILE A 285 -9.84 -1.04 -2.81
N GLY A 286 -8.69 -1.50 -2.34
CA GLY A 286 -7.41 -0.83 -2.57
C GLY A 286 -6.32 -1.37 -1.65
N GLY A 287 -5.11 -0.86 -1.84
CA GLY A 287 -4.05 -1.03 -0.86
C GLY A 287 -2.86 -0.11 -1.09
N ASP A 288 -1.96 -0.03 -0.13
CA ASP A 288 -0.70 0.67 -0.27
C ASP A 288 0.48 -0.03 0.39
N VAL A 289 1.67 0.36 -0.08
CA VAL A 289 2.95 0.05 0.54
C VAL A 289 3.68 1.36 0.77
N VAL A 290 3.97 1.70 2.02
CA VAL A 290 4.46 3.01 2.45
C VAL A 290 5.83 2.92 3.15
N GLU A 291 6.39 4.08 3.49
CA GLU A 291 7.63 4.28 4.25
C GLU A 291 8.92 3.68 3.66
N VAL A 292 8.90 3.27 2.39
CA VAL A 292 10.13 2.96 1.65
C VAL A 292 10.96 4.24 1.51
N SER A 293 12.09 4.31 2.20
CA SER A 293 12.99 5.47 2.24
C SER A 293 14.37 5.13 1.62
N PRO A 294 14.53 5.36 0.31
CA PRO A 294 15.76 5.05 -0.42
C PRO A 294 17.08 5.58 0.16
N PRO A 295 17.15 6.78 0.77
CA PRO A 295 18.39 7.25 1.40
C PRO A 295 18.95 6.32 2.48
N PHE A 296 18.11 5.45 3.06
CA PHE A 296 18.50 4.45 4.05
C PHE A 296 18.56 3.02 3.46
N ASP A 297 18.24 2.85 2.18
CA ASP A 297 18.23 1.57 1.45
C ASP A 297 19.44 1.43 0.52
N HIS A 298 20.64 1.32 1.10
CA HIS A 298 21.91 1.33 0.35
C HIS A 298 22.02 0.25 -0.75
N THR A 299 21.26 -0.84 -0.64
CA THR A 299 21.30 -1.96 -1.58
C THR A 299 20.10 -2.03 -2.51
N GLY A 300 19.07 -1.20 -2.29
CA GLY A 300 17.77 -1.32 -2.96
C GLY A 300 16.91 -2.48 -2.43
N ASN A 301 17.28 -3.09 -1.30
CA ASN A 301 16.61 -4.24 -0.74
C ASN A 301 15.23 -3.90 -0.20
N THR A 302 15.07 -2.79 0.55
CA THR A 302 13.76 -2.37 1.04
C THR A 302 12.82 -2.05 -0.12
N SER A 303 13.34 -1.42 -1.17
CA SER A 303 12.58 -1.15 -2.39
C SER A 303 12.10 -2.45 -3.05
N LEU A 304 12.95 -3.47 -3.15
CA LEU A 304 12.56 -4.80 -3.64
C LEU A 304 11.54 -5.51 -2.74
N VAL A 305 11.69 -5.38 -1.42
CA VAL A 305 10.70 -5.89 -0.46
C VAL A 305 9.35 -5.20 -0.67
N GLY A 306 9.33 -3.87 -0.74
CA GLY A 306 8.13 -3.09 -0.96
C GLY A 306 7.38 -3.48 -2.24
N VAL A 307 8.09 -3.64 -3.38
CA VAL A 307 7.43 -4.08 -4.62
C VAL A 307 6.94 -5.51 -4.57
N THR A 308 7.59 -6.36 -3.76
CA THR A 308 7.15 -7.74 -3.57
C THR A 308 5.83 -7.77 -2.79
N MET A 309 5.70 -6.98 -1.71
CA MET A 309 4.43 -6.85 -0.98
C MET A 309 3.34 -6.21 -1.85
N MET A 310 3.70 -5.19 -2.63
CA MET A 310 2.80 -4.57 -3.61
C MET A 310 2.29 -5.59 -4.65
N PHE A 311 3.14 -6.54 -5.08
CA PHE A 311 2.73 -7.63 -5.98
C PHE A 311 1.82 -8.66 -5.31
N GLU A 312 2.04 -8.99 -4.03
CA GLU A 312 1.12 -9.85 -3.27
C GLU A 312 -0.27 -9.19 -3.19
N ILE A 313 -0.33 -7.90 -2.82
CA ILE A 313 -1.58 -7.11 -2.79
C ILE A 313 -2.23 -7.07 -4.17
N LEU A 314 -1.47 -6.83 -5.23
CA LEU A 314 -1.97 -6.84 -6.61
C LEU A 314 -2.61 -8.17 -6.99
N CYS A 315 -2.02 -9.30 -6.60
CA CYS A 315 -2.59 -10.61 -6.88
C CYS A 315 -3.94 -10.80 -6.18
N LEU A 316 -4.08 -10.33 -4.94
CA LEU A 316 -5.34 -10.40 -4.18
C LEU A 316 -6.43 -9.54 -4.83
N LEU A 317 -6.11 -8.28 -5.17
CA LEU A 317 -7.07 -7.41 -5.85
C LEU A 317 -7.49 -7.98 -7.21
N ALA A 318 -6.53 -8.46 -8.00
CA ALA A 318 -6.80 -9.03 -9.32
C ALA A 318 -7.62 -10.33 -9.26
N ALA A 319 -7.51 -11.10 -8.17
CA ALA A 319 -8.30 -12.32 -7.97
C ALA A 319 -9.82 -12.05 -7.98
N GLN A 320 -10.25 -10.87 -7.56
CA GLN A 320 -11.67 -10.50 -7.53
C GLN A 320 -12.29 -10.45 -8.93
N PHE A 321 -11.51 -10.23 -9.98
CA PHE A 321 -11.96 -10.24 -11.38
C PHE A 321 -12.12 -11.66 -11.96
N THR A 322 -11.81 -12.71 -11.19
CA THR A 322 -12.14 -14.10 -11.56
C THR A 322 -13.60 -14.47 -11.27
N ASP A 323 -14.25 -13.73 -10.37
CA ASP A 323 -15.63 -13.98 -9.98
C ASP A 323 -16.59 -13.14 -10.83
N PRO A 324 -17.37 -13.73 -11.75
CA PRO A 324 -18.32 -12.99 -12.57
C PRO A 324 -19.50 -12.39 -11.78
N SER A 325 -19.59 -12.61 -10.46
CA SER A 325 -20.62 -12.04 -9.59
C SER A 325 -20.23 -10.69 -8.95
N LYS A 326 -18.96 -10.26 -9.04
CA LYS A 326 -18.53 -8.92 -8.65
C LYS A 326 -18.43 -8.00 -9.88
N PRO A 327 -18.99 -6.77 -9.83
CA PRO A 327 -19.12 -5.87 -10.98
C PRO A 327 -17.79 -5.38 -11.55
#